data_AF-A0A2C9M4G6-F1
#
_entry.id   AF-A0A2C9M4G6-F1
#
_cell.length_a   1.000
_cell.length_b   1.000
_cell.length_c   1.000
_cell.angle_alpha   90.00
_cell.angle_beta   90.00
_cell.angle_gamma   90.00
#
_symmetry.space_group_name_H-M   'P 1'
#
loop_
_entity.id
_entity.type
_entity.pdbx_description
1 polymer ?
#
loop_
_entity_poly.entity_id
_entity_poly.type
_entity_poly.pdbx_seq_one_letter_code
_entity_poly.pdbx_strand_id
1 'polypeptide(L)'
;MSESTDQQECPPMTFGPNCSISCANCKNCDKETGTCSQCSSGFQLEQNHCDKECPDMTFGENCSGNCYSKCGEDCLDRIYGSCSRLSISTLQDLPGGLVSSMIILLIPTILFGVSLLCKKRSEKYPPGYFE
;
A
#
# COMPACT_ATOMS: atom_id res chain seq x y z
N MET A 1 0.18 52.79 -30.26
CA MET A 1 -0.71 52.13 -29.29
C MET A 1 0.08 51.00 -28.66
N SER A 2 0.64 51.22 -27.47
CA SER A 2 1.20 50.18 -26.62
C SER A 2 0.17 49.90 -25.54
N GLU A 3 -0.69 48.92 -25.81
CA GLU A 3 -1.69 48.44 -24.86
C GLU A 3 -0.97 47.43 -23.95
N SER A 4 -0.38 47.92 -22.86
CA SER A 4 0.07 47.05 -21.78
C SER A 4 -1.17 46.66 -20.99
N THR A 5 -1.72 45.49 -21.29
CA THR A 5 -2.66 44.85 -20.38
C THR A 5 -1.93 44.60 -19.08
N ASP A 6 -2.31 45.37 -18.06
CA ASP A 6 -1.89 45.20 -16.67
C ASP A 6 -2.20 43.75 -16.27
N GLN A 7 -1.16 42.92 -16.24
CA GLN A 7 -1.30 41.54 -15.81
C GLN A 7 -1.61 41.58 -14.32
N GLN A 8 -2.86 41.29 -13.96
CA GLN A 8 -3.25 41.09 -12.57
C GLN A 8 -2.33 40.01 -11.97
N GLU A 9 -1.33 40.44 -11.21
CA GLU A 9 -0.36 39.52 -10.61
C GLU A 9 -1.01 38.79 -9.43
N CYS A 10 -1.61 37.65 -9.72
CA CYS A 10 -2.07 36.77 -8.67
C CYS A 10 -0.89 36.16 -7.89
N PRO A 11 -1.06 35.92 -6.57
CA PRO A 11 -0.13 35.11 -5.80
C PRO A 11 0.13 33.75 -6.47
N PRO A 12 1.28 33.11 -6.19
CA PRO A 12 1.55 31.77 -6.69
C PRO A 12 0.39 30.81 -6.41
N MET A 13 0.09 29.92 -7.36
CA MET A 13 -0.96 28.90 -7.25
C MET A 13 -2.40 29.43 -7.22
N THR A 14 -2.63 30.69 -7.61
CA THR A 14 -3.99 31.27 -7.71
C THR A 14 -4.22 31.99 -9.02
N PHE A 15 -5.48 32.04 -9.46
CA PHE A 15 -5.92 32.66 -10.70
C PHE A 15 -7.36 33.18 -10.60
N GLY A 16 -7.83 33.84 -11.66
CA GLY A 16 -9.21 34.31 -11.80
C GLY A 16 -9.51 35.62 -11.06
N PRO A 17 -10.79 36.02 -10.98
CA PRO A 17 -11.18 37.29 -10.40
C PRO A 17 -10.77 37.36 -8.91
N ASN A 18 -10.08 38.44 -8.55
CA ASN A 18 -9.52 38.66 -7.22
C ASN A 18 -8.61 37.50 -6.72
N CYS A 19 -8.01 36.72 -7.64
CA CYS A 19 -7.11 35.62 -7.30
C CYS A 19 -7.72 34.60 -6.33
N SER A 20 -9.03 34.38 -6.43
CA SER A 20 -9.80 33.57 -5.49
C SER A 20 -9.88 32.09 -5.88
N ILE A 21 -9.35 31.71 -7.04
CA ILE A 21 -9.37 30.32 -7.54
C ILE A 21 -7.97 29.73 -7.40
N SER A 22 -7.86 28.55 -6.78
CA SER A 22 -6.58 27.86 -6.59
C SER A 22 -6.27 26.86 -7.72
N CYS A 23 -5.02 26.79 -8.16
CA CYS A 23 -4.51 25.72 -9.01
C CYS A 23 -4.17 24.48 -8.17
N ALA A 24 -5.16 23.64 -7.89
CA ALA A 24 -4.96 22.45 -7.07
C ALA A 24 -4.04 21.42 -7.75
N ASN A 25 -3.17 20.77 -6.97
CA ASN A 25 -2.28 19.69 -7.42
C ASN A 25 -1.32 20.03 -8.57
N CYS A 26 -1.13 21.32 -8.87
CA CYS A 26 -0.20 21.74 -9.90
C CYS A 26 1.18 22.04 -9.29
N LYS A 27 2.24 21.79 -10.07
CA LYS A 27 3.59 22.31 -9.75
C LYS A 27 3.78 23.72 -10.31
N ASN A 28 3.05 24.04 -11.37
CA ASN A 28 3.02 25.36 -11.99
C ASN A 28 1.60 25.71 -12.40
N CYS A 29 1.28 27.00 -12.33
CA CYS A 29 -0.06 27.52 -12.50
C CYS A 29 0.03 28.78 -13.34
N ASP A 30 -0.65 28.78 -14.48
CA ASP A 30 -0.85 29.96 -15.30
C ASP A 30 -1.85 30.89 -14.60
N LYS A 31 -1.44 32.14 -14.36
CA LYS A 31 -2.21 33.08 -13.53
C LYS A 31 -3.44 33.63 -14.24
N GLU A 32 -3.48 33.57 -15.57
CA GLU A 32 -4.58 34.10 -16.37
C GLU A 32 -5.66 33.04 -16.61
N THR A 33 -5.24 31.82 -16.92
CA THR A 33 -6.13 30.71 -17.31
C THR A 33 -6.35 29.68 -16.22
N GLY A 34 -5.48 29.62 -15.20
CA GLY A 34 -5.49 28.58 -14.18
C GLY A 34 -5.03 27.22 -14.67
N THR A 35 -4.45 27.15 -15.86
CA THR A 35 -3.93 25.91 -16.44
C THR A 35 -2.58 25.55 -15.86
N CYS A 36 -2.27 24.26 -15.92
CA CYS A 36 -1.06 23.67 -15.39
C CYS A 36 -0.31 23.00 -16.54
N SER A 37 1.02 23.07 -16.52
CA SER A 37 1.87 22.30 -17.44
C SER A 37 2.53 21.10 -16.75
N GLN A 38 2.48 21.05 -15.42
CA GLN A 38 2.94 19.91 -14.65
C GLN A 38 2.14 19.73 -13.36
N CYS A 39 1.80 18.48 -13.04
CA CYS A 39 1.11 18.10 -11.82
C CYS A 39 2.07 17.63 -10.72
N SER A 40 1.63 17.76 -9.48
CA SER A 40 2.25 17.13 -8.31
C SER A 40 2.22 15.60 -8.46
N SER A 41 3.16 14.92 -7.80
CA SER A 41 3.22 13.47 -7.82
C SER A 41 1.89 12.85 -7.37
N GLY A 42 1.43 11.83 -8.10
CA GLY A 42 0.15 11.18 -7.86
C GLY A 42 -1.04 11.77 -8.63
N PHE A 43 -0.84 12.84 -9.41
CA PHE A 43 -1.85 13.41 -10.30
C PHE A 43 -1.37 13.39 -11.76
N GLN A 44 -2.30 13.15 -12.68
CA GLN A 44 -2.04 13.19 -14.11
C GLN A 44 -2.46 14.53 -14.71
N LEU A 45 -1.71 14.97 -15.73
CA LEU A 45 -2.05 16.15 -16.50
C LEU A 45 -3.08 15.78 -17.57
N GLU A 46 -4.31 16.28 -17.41
CA GLU A 46 -5.38 16.08 -18.39
C GLU A 46 -5.95 17.43 -18.80
N GLN A 47 -5.92 17.73 -20.11
CA GLN A 47 -6.39 19.00 -20.66
C GLN A 47 -5.80 20.25 -19.96
N ASN A 48 -4.54 20.17 -19.52
CA ASN A 48 -3.84 21.19 -18.75
C ASN A 48 -4.38 21.40 -17.33
N HIS A 49 -5.04 20.40 -16.73
CA HIS A 49 -5.48 20.43 -15.33
C HIS A 49 -5.00 19.17 -14.58
N CYS A 50 -4.96 19.27 -13.26
CA CYS A 50 -4.44 18.23 -12.35
C CYS A 50 -5.55 17.69 -11.42
N ASP A 51 -6.76 17.54 -11.98
CA ASP A 51 -7.96 17.14 -11.23
C ASP A 51 -8.06 15.62 -11.04
N LYS A 52 -7.32 14.85 -11.84
CA LYS A 52 -7.32 13.39 -11.79
C LYS A 52 -6.06 12.86 -11.16
N GLU A 53 -6.24 11.93 -10.24
CA GLU A 53 -5.17 11.09 -9.73
C GLU A 53 -4.55 10.23 -10.85
N CYS A 54 -3.38 9.68 -10.58
CA CYS A 54 -2.78 8.69 -11.46
C CYS A 54 -3.70 7.47 -11.65
N PRO A 55 -3.76 6.92 -12.87
CA PRO A 55 -4.60 5.77 -13.16
C PRO A 55 -4.12 4.53 -12.37
N ASP A 56 -5.00 3.54 -12.31
CA ASP A 56 -4.72 2.26 -11.68
C ASP A 56 -3.38 1.68 -12.16
N MET A 57 -2.71 0.98 -11.26
CA MET A 57 -1.37 0.40 -11.46
C MET A 57 -0.24 1.41 -11.66
N THR A 58 -0.48 2.71 -11.48
CA THR A 58 0.56 3.74 -11.61
C THR A 58 0.67 4.65 -10.39
N PHE A 59 1.84 5.28 -10.23
CA PHE A 59 2.11 6.23 -9.14
C PHE A 59 3.26 7.20 -9.50
N GLY A 60 3.49 8.20 -8.66
CA GLY A 60 4.64 9.10 -8.73
C GLY A 60 4.44 10.28 -9.68
N GLU A 61 5.56 10.90 -10.06
CA GLU A 61 5.55 12.03 -10.98
C GLU A 61 5.18 11.57 -12.40
N ASN A 62 4.27 12.31 -13.05
CA ASN A 62 3.69 11.97 -14.35
C ASN A 62 3.12 10.54 -14.43
N CYS A 63 2.77 9.93 -13.29
CA CYS A 63 2.27 8.56 -13.21
C CYS A 63 3.21 7.52 -13.87
N SER A 64 4.52 7.78 -13.82
CA SER A 64 5.54 6.96 -14.47
C SER A 64 5.94 5.71 -13.67
N GLY A 65 5.64 5.69 -12.37
CA GLY A 65 5.85 4.52 -11.51
C GLY A 65 4.85 3.41 -11.81
N ASN A 66 5.30 2.15 -11.73
CA ASN A 66 4.47 0.98 -11.97
C ASN A 66 4.24 0.22 -10.65
N CYS A 67 2.98 0.15 -10.22
CA CYS A 67 2.58 -0.53 -8.98
C CYS A 67 2.80 -2.04 -9.06
N TYR A 68 2.52 -2.67 -10.19
CA TYR A 68 2.71 -4.11 -10.35
C TYR A 68 4.16 -4.52 -10.11
N SER A 69 5.10 -3.80 -10.74
CA SER A 69 6.53 -4.06 -10.58
C SER A 69 7.03 -3.84 -9.16
N LYS A 70 6.36 -2.97 -8.39
CA LYS A 70 6.76 -2.62 -7.03
C LYS A 70 6.08 -3.47 -5.95
N CYS A 71 4.82 -3.82 -6.15
CA CYS A 71 3.94 -4.43 -5.15
C CYS A 71 3.38 -5.80 -5.57
N GLY A 72 3.40 -6.15 -6.86
CA GLY A 72 2.71 -7.31 -7.42
C GLY A 72 1.20 -7.14 -7.55
N GLU A 73 0.68 -6.01 -7.09
CA GLU A 73 -0.72 -5.59 -7.12
C GLU A 73 -0.77 -4.07 -7.31
N ASP A 74 -1.97 -3.48 -7.27
CA ASP A 74 -2.08 -2.03 -7.30
C ASP A 74 -1.54 -1.40 -5.99
N CYS A 75 -1.04 -0.17 -6.08
CA CYS A 75 -0.55 0.56 -4.92
C CYS A 75 -1.72 1.08 -4.06
N LEU A 76 -1.48 1.25 -2.77
CA LEU A 76 -2.41 1.89 -1.84
C LEU A 76 -2.46 3.42 -2.00
N ASP A 77 -1.38 4.02 -2.50
CA ASP A 77 -1.31 5.46 -2.74
C ASP A 77 -0.65 5.76 -4.10
N ARG A 78 -1.05 6.89 -4.70
CA ARG A 78 -0.56 7.33 -6.01
C ARG A 78 0.69 8.20 -5.95
N ILE A 79 1.11 8.66 -4.76
CA ILE A 79 2.22 9.62 -4.62
C ILE A 79 3.56 8.89 -4.61
N TYR A 80 3.68 7.89 -3.73
CA TYR A 80 4.89 7.10 -3.50
C TYR A 80 4.74 5.66 -3.95
N GLY A 81 3.51 5.19 -4.19
CA GLY A 81 3.24 3.82 -4.59
C GLY A 81 3.46 2.83 -3.46
N SER A 82 2.92 3.09 -2.27
CA SER A 82 3.09 2.19 -1.12
C SER A 82 2.30 0.90 -1.32
N CYS A 83 2.91 -0.20 -0.92
CA CYS A 83 2.29 -1.53 -1.01
C CYS A 83 1.59 -1.90 0.31
N SER A 84 0.59 -2.77 0.20
CA SER A 84 0.05 -3.50 1.34
C SER A 84 1.20 -4.25 2.02
N ARG A 85 1.51 -3.95 3.28
CA ARG A 85 2.49 -4.73 4.07
C ARG A 85 2.06 -6.20 4.27
N LEU A 86 0.88 -6.59 3.82
CA LEU A 86 0.31 -7.93 3.90
C LEU A 86 0.66 -8.78 2.67
N SER A 87 1.88 -8.68 2.16
CA SER A 87 2.41 -9.80 1.39
C SER A 87 2.64 -10.94 2.38
N ILE A 88 2.02 -12.09 2.13
CA ILE A 88 2.13 -13.33 2.91
C ILE A 88 3.60 -13.76 3.14
N SER A 89 4.55 -13.17 2.42
CA SER A 89 6.00 -13.28 2.66
C SER A 89 6.48 -12.67 3.98
N THR A 90 5.79 -11.71 4.60
CA THR A 90 6.21 -11.17 5.92
C THR A 90 5.93 -12.10 7.09
N LEU A 91 5.16 -13.19 6.92
CA LEU A 91 5.14 -14.28 7.91
C LEU A 91 6.49 -15.03 7.98
N GLN A 92 7.38 -14.85 7.00
CA GLN A 92 8.72 -15.43 7.01
C GLN A 92 9.79 -14.45 7.56
N ASP A 93 9.51 -13.13 7.59
CA ASP A 93 10.46 -12.09 8.04
C ASP A 93 10.11 -11.45 9.40
N LEU A 94 9.04 -11.86 10.08
CA LEU A 94 8.97 -11.61 11.52
C LEU A 94 10.17 -12.34 12.17
N PRO A 95 10.90 -11.73 13.14
CA PRO A 95 11.88 -12.43 13.97
C PRO A 95 11.25 -13.46 14.93
N GLY A 96 10.14 -14.09 14.51
CA GLY A 96 9.41 -15.16 15.14
C GLY A 96 9.51 -16.47 14.35
N GLY A 97 10.67 -16.76 13.74
CA GLY A 97 11.05 -18.07 13.18
C GLY A 97 11.07 -19.23 14.19
N LEU A 98 10.26 -19.15 15.25
CA LEU A 98 10.12 -20.14 16.31
C LEU A 98 8.70 -20.74 16.37
N VAL A 99 7.69 -20.13 15.73
CA VAL A 99 6.32 -20.66 15.83
C VAL A 99 6.14 -21.97 15.07
N SER A 100 6.88 -22.18 13.97
CA SER A 100 6.84 -23.45 13.23
C SER A 100 7.61 -24.56 13.96
N SER A 101 8.79 -24.25 14.51
CA SER A 101 9.65 -25.24 15.18
C SER A 101 9.06 -25.75 16.51
N MET A 102 8.37 -24.89 17.27
CA MET A 102 7.71 -25.32 18.50
C MET A 102 6.52 -26.24 18.22
N ILE A 103 5.76 -25.99 17.15
CA ILE A 103 4.63 -26.86 16.75
C ILE A 103 5.16 -28.22 16.27
N ILE A 104 6.25 -28.24 15.48
CA ILE A 104 6.87 -29.48 14.98
C ILE A 104 7.49 -30.33 16.10
N LEU A 105 7.94 -29.73 17.22
CA LEU A 105 8.47 -30.48 18.37
C LEU A 105 7.38 -30.88 19.38
N LEU A 106 6.32 -30.08 19.53
CA LEU A 106 5.21 -30.38 20.45
C LEU A 106 4.30 -31.50 19.92
N ILE A 107 4.00 -31.55 18.62
CA ILE A 107 3.14 -32.60 18.03
C ILE A 107 3.71 -34.02 18.27
N PRO A 108 4.98 -34.35 17.93
CA PRO A 108 5.52 -35.68 18.16
C PRO A 108 5.71 -35.99 19.64
N THR A 109 6.02 -35.01 20.49
CA THR A 109 6.15 -35.24 21.95
C THR A 109 4.79 -35.48 22.61
N ILE A 110 3.74 -34.78 22.18
CA ILE A 110 2.35 -35.03 22.61
C ILE A 110 1.88 -36.40 22.12
N LEU A 111 2.09 -36.74 20.84
CA LEU A 111 1.72 -38.04 20.29
C LEU A 111 2.49 -39.20 20.96
N PHE A 112 3.79 -39.02 21.21
CA PHE A 112 4.61 -40.01 21.90
C PHE A 112 4.20 -40.14 23.38
N GLY A 113 3.92 -39.02 24.06
CA GLY A 113 3.42 -38.99 25.43
C GLY A 113 2.06 -39.66 25.58
N VAL A 114 1.11 -39.36 24.68
CA VAL A 114 -0.20 -40.04 24.62
C VAL A 114 -0.03 -41.53 24.34
N SER A 115 0.86 -41.92 23.42
CA SER A 115 1.15 -43.33 23.13
C SER A 115 1.73 -44.07 24.34
N LEU A 116 2.63 -43.44 25.11
CA LEU A 116 3.17 -43.99 26.35
C LEU A 116 2.13 -44.07 27.47
N LEU A 117 1.25 -43.08 27.59
CA LEU A 117 0.13 -43.10 28.54
C LEU A 117 -0.88 -44.19 28.19
N CYS A 118 -1.21 -44.37 26.91
CA CYS A 118 -2.05 -45.46 26.42
C CYS A 118 -1.39 -46.83 26.69
N LYS A 119 -0.08 -46.97 26.45
CA LYS A 119 0.68 -48.19 26.73
C LYS A 119 0.71 -48.50 28.24
N LYS A 120 0.94 -47.51 29.10
CA LYS A 120 0.91 -47.64 30.56
C LYS A 120 -0.48 -47.97 31.10
N ARG A 121 -1.54 -47.44 30.47
CA ARG A 121 -2.93 -47.74 30.84
C ARG A 121 -3.34 -49.16 30.43
N SER A 122 -2.84 -49.66 29.30
CA SER A 122 -2.98 -51.07 28.90
C SER A 122 -2.27 -52.03 29.85
N GLU A 123 -1.13 -51.63 30.41
CA GLU A 123 -0.41 -52.44 31.40
C GLU A 123 -1.15 -52.48 32.76
N LYS A 124 -1.92 -51.43 33.08
CA LYS A 124 -2.73 -51.35 34.29
C LYS A 124 -4.09 -52.09 34.19
N TYR A 125 -4.54 -52.43 32.98
CA TYR A 125 -5.79 -53.16 32.73
C TYR A 125 -5.56 -54.26 31.68
N PRO A 126 -4.96 -55.40 32.05
CA PRO A 126 -4.90 -56.57 31.17
C PRO A 126 -6.31 -57.12 30.87
N PRO A 127 -6.58 -57.65 29.67
CA PRO A 127 -7.87 -58.24 29.35
C PRO A 127 -8.05 -59.59 30.10
N GLY A 128 -9.17 -59.72 30.82
CA GLY A 128 -9.62 -60.94 31.52
C GLY A 128 -9.85 -60.63 33.01
N TYR A 129 -11.04 -60.79 33.59
CA TYR A 129 -11.94 -61.94 33.52
C TYR A 129 -13.41 -61.48 33.40
N PHE A 130 -14.09 -61.92 32.34
CA PHE A 130 -15.53 -62.10 32.32
C PHE A 130 -15.73 -63.62 32.29
N GLU A 131 -16.03 -64.20 33.46
CA GLU A 131 -16.68 -65.50 33.55
C GLU A 131 -18.17 -65.33 33.20
#